data_AF-A0A523S253-F1
#
_entry.id   AF-A0A523S253-F1
#
_cell.length_a   1.000
_cell.length_b   1.000
_cell.length_c   1.000
_cell.angle_alpha   90.00
_cell.angle_beta   90.00
_cell.angle_gamma   90.00
#
_symmetry.space_group_name_H-M   'P 1'
#
loop_
_entity.id
_entity.type
_entity.pdbx_description
1 polymer ?
#
loop_
_entity_poly.entity_id
_entity_poly.type
_entity_poly.pdbx_seq_one_letter_code
_entity_poly.pdbx_strand_id
1 'polypeptide(L)'
;MSQKPHIILMDHRMPLMSGTKVTRELLKIESSACIIFVSADDSAREDAMKEGAKRFLTKPVRSKTLISEIEDVLKLKDATTISTE
;
A
#
# COMPACT_ATOMS: atom_id res chain seq x y z
N MET A 1 -12.43 10.22 16.43
CA MET A 1 -11.01 9.87 16.63
C MET A 1 -10.37 9.73 15.26
N SER A 2 -9.31 10.48 14.95
CA SER A 2 -8.56 10.29 13.70
C SER A 2 -7.56 9.16 13.94
N GLN A 3 -7.65 8.07 13.18
CA GLN A 3 -6.68 6.98 13.24
C GLN A 3 -5.70 7.12 12.08
N LYS A 4 -4.41 7.06 12.37
CA LYS A 4 -3.35 7.05 11.36
C LYS A 4 -2.89 5.60 11.15
N PRO A 5 -3.36 4.91 10.10
CA PRO A 5 -2.99 3.51 9.89
C PRO A 5 -1.50 3.38 9.59
N HIS A 6 -0.88 2.33 10.12
CA HIS A 6 0.52 2.03 9.83
C HIS A 6 0.71 1.47 8.41
N ILE A 7 -0.26 0.66 7.97
CA ILE A 7 -0.34 0.06 6.64
C ILE A 7 -1.77 0.17 6.12
N ILE A 8 -1.89 0.37 4.81
CA ILE A 8 -3.15 0.42 4.08
C ILE A 8 -3.15 -0.72 3.06
N LEU A 9 -4.13 -1.62 3.16
CA LEU A 9 -4.42 -2.59 2.10
C LEU A 9 -5.40 -1.97 1.11
N MET A 10 -5.00 -1.84 -0.14
CA MET A 10 -5.75 -1.11 -1.18
C MET A 10 -6.26 -2.05 -2.26
N ASP A 11 -7.56 -1.99 -2.59
CA ASP A 11 -8.06 -2.63 -3.81
C ASP A 11 -7.94 -1.64 -4.98
N HIS A 12 -7.64 -2.16 -6.17
CA HIS A 12 -7.64 -1.35 -7.38
C HIS A 12 -9.07 -1.03 -7.85
N ARG A 13 -9.96 -2.03 -7.87
CA ARG A 13 -11.33 -1.88 -8.37
C ARG A 13 -12.28 -1.54 -7.22
N MET A 14 -12.51 -0.24 -7.04
CA MET A 14 -13.49 0.27 -6.10
C MET A 14 -14.55 1.11 -6.82
N PRO A 15 -15.79 1.18 -6.28
CA PRO A 15 -16.77 2.12 -6.79
C PRO A 15 -16.27 3.55 -6.58
N LEU A 16 -16.57 4.44 -7.53
CA LEU A 16 -16.24 5.88 -7.54
C LEU A 16 -14.79 6.25 -7.88
N MET A 17 -13.79 5.63 -7.23
CA MET A 17 -12.38 5.99 -7.41
C MET A 17 -11.48 4.77 -7.43
N SER A 18 -10.56 4.68 -8.40
CA SER A 18 -9.59 3.59 -8.46
C SER A 18 -8.59 3.67 -7.31
N GLY A 19 -8.11 2.52 -6.84
CA GLY A 19 -7.09 2.48 -5.78
C GLY A 19 -5.82 3.25 -6.12
N THR A 20 -5.46 3.33 -7.41
CA THR A 20 -4.32 4.13 -7.90
C THR A 20 -4.51 5.63 -7.66
N LYS A 21 -5.71 6.15 -7.96
CA LYS A 21 -6.06 7.56 -7.68
C LYS A 21 -6.07 7.84 -6.18
N VAL A 22 -6.66 6.95 -5.39
CA VAL A 22 -6.66 7.08 -3.92
C VAL A 22 -5.23 7.10 -3.38
N THR A 23 -4.37 6.21 -3.86
CA THR A 23 -2.95 6.14 -3.47
C THR A 23 -2.23 7.45 -3.74
N ARG A 24 -2.42 8.02 -4.94
CA ARG A 24 -1.85 9.31 -5.30
C ARG A 24 -2.29 10.44 -4.36
N GLU A 25 -3.59 10.54 -4.06
CA GLU A 25 -4.09 11.58 -3.15
C GLU A 25 -3.63 11.36 -1.70
N LEU A 26 -3.59 10.10 -1.24
CA LEU A 26 -3.10 9.78 0.10
C LEU A 26 -1.63 10.16 0.27
N LEU A 27 -0.78 9.90 -0.72
CA LEU A 27 0.65 10.23 -0.66
C LEU A 27 0.94 11.73 -0.75
N LYS A 28 0.01 12.54 -1.27
CA LYS A 28 0.10 14.01 -1.15
C LYS A 28 -0.16 14.49 0.27
N ILE A 29 -1.00 13.78 1.02
CA ILE A 29 -1.34 14.11 2.42
C ILE A 29 -0.27 13.55 3.35
N GLU A 30 0.18 12.31 3.12
CA GLU A 30 1.18 11.61 3.92
C GLU A 30 2.08 10.78 3.01
N SER A 31 3.22 11.34 2.64
CA SER A 31 4.18 10.71 1.73
C SER A 31 4.83 9.45 2.30
N SER A 32 4.79 9.27 3.63
CA SER A 32 5.29 8.05 4.29
C SER A 32 4.25 6.92 4.39
N ALA A 33 3.05 7.11 3.83
CA ALA A 33 2.00 6.10 3.87
C ALA A 33 2.46 4.79 3.23
N CYS A 34 2.31 3.69 3.97
CA CYS A 34 2.68 2.35 3.49
C CYS A 34 1.46 1.66 2.89
N ILE A 35 1.41 1.60 1.56
CA ILE A 35 0.26 1.09 0.81
C ILE A 35 0.64 -0.21 0.12
N ILE A 36 -0.14 -1.27 0.36
CA ILE A 36 -0.03 -2.58 -0.27
C ILE A 36 -1.28 -2.80 -1.10
N PHE A 37 -1.12 -2.97 -2.42
CA PHE A 37 -2.24 -3.31 -3.28
C PHE A 37 -2.58 -4.79 -3.18
N VAL A 38 -3.87 -5.09 -3.12
CA VAL A 38 -4.40 -6.46 -3.20
C VAL A 38 -5.52 -6.45 -4.23
N SER A 39 -5.24 -6.90 -5.46
CA SER A 39 -6.21 -6.85 -6.56
C SER A 39 -6.21 -8.10 -7.43
N ALA A 40 -7.34 -8.41 -8.06
CA ALA A 40 -7.43 -9.44 -9.09
C ALA A 40 -6.96 -8.94 -10.47
N ASP A 41 -6.79 -7.63 -10.62
CA ASP A 41 -6.48 -6.98 -11.89
C ASP A 41 -4.99 -6.64 -11.99
N ASP A 42 -4.21 -7.49 -12.65
CA ASP A 42 -2.75 -7.34 -12.71
C ASP A 42 -2.31 -6.19 -13.62
N SER A 43 -3.17 -5.69 -14.53
CA SER A 43 -2.83 -4.54 -15.38
C SER A 43 -2.59 -3.27 -14.56
N ALA A 44 -3.14 -3.21 -13.36
CA ALA A 44 -2.96 -2.10 -12.44
C ALA A 44 -1.61 -2.13 -11.69
N ARG A 45 -0.82 -3.20 -11.81
CA ARG A 45 0.43 -3.37 -11.06
C ARG A 45 1.41 -2.25 -11.34
N GLU A 46 1.69 -1.98 -12.62
CA GLU A 46 2.65 -0.94 -12.99
C GLU A 46 2.24 0.42 -12.47
N ASP A 47 0.97 0.79 -12.67
CA ASP A 47 0.45 2.08 -12.24
C ASP A 47 0.44 2.20 -10.71
N ALA A 48 0.03 1.16 -9.98
CA ALA A 48 0.08 1.15 -8.53
C ALA A 48 1.50 1.36 -7.99
N MET A 49 2.49 0.68 -8.56
CA MET A 49 3.89 0.84 -8.16
C MET A 49 4.43 2.23 -8.53
N LYS A 50 4.09 2.76 -9.71
CA LYS A 50 4.48 4.12 -10.14
C LYS A 50 3.90 5.19 -9.22
N GLU A 51 2.66 5.02 -8.77
CA GLU A 51 2.00 5.96 -7.84
C GLU A 51 2.52 5.85 -6.41
N GLY A 52 3.42 4.90 -6.09
CA GLY A 52 4.11 4.83 -4.79
C GLY A 52 3.67 3.68 -3.87
N ALA A 53 2.93 2.70 -4.37
CA ALA A 53 2.66 1.47 -3.62
C ALA A 53 3.97 0.75 -3.25
N LYS A 54 4.01 0.16 -2.04
CA LYS A 54 5.18 -0.59 -1.56
C LYS A 54 5.18 -2.03 -2.05
N ARG A 55 4.00 -2.62 -2.22
CA ARG A 55 3.78 -4.00 -2.70
C ARG A 55 2.50 -4.10 -3.50
N PHE A 56 2.45 -5.10 -4.37
CA PHE A 56 1.26 -5.49 -5.11
C PHE A 56 1.07 -7.01 -5.07
N LEU A 57 -0.06 -7.43 -4.54
CA LEU A 57 -0.45 -8.83 -4.35
C LEU A 57 -1.66 -9.15 -5.22
N THR A 58 -1.56 -10.24 -5.99
CA THR A 58 -2.65 -10.69 -6.86
C THR A 58 -3.63 -11.55 -6.07
N LYS A 59 -4.93 -11.28 -6.23
CA LYS A 59 -5.99 -12.11 -5.65
C LYS A 59 -6.15 -13.41 -6.47
N PRO A 60 -6.39 -14.56 -5.81
CA PRO A 60 -6.46 -14.76 -4.36
C PRO A 60 -5.07 -14.79 -3.71
N VAL A 61 -4.88 -14.03 -2.63
CA VAL A 61 -3.65 -14.03 -1.84
C VAL A 61 -3.79 -14.98 -0.66
N ARG A 62 -2.75 -15.80 -0.42
CA ARG A 62 -2.69 -16.67 0.77
C ARG A 62 -2.38 -15.85 2.01
N SER A 63 -3.02 -16.14 3.14
CA SER A 63 -2.83 -15.39 4.39
C SER A 63 -1.37 -15.33 4.85
N LYS A 64 -0.61 -16.43 4.71
CA LYS A 64 0.82 -16.45 5.04
C LYS A 64 1.63 -15.44 4.23
N THR A 65 1.36 -15.35 2.92
CA THR A 65 2.01 -14.38 2.03
C THR A 65 1.62 -12.97 2.40
N LEU A 66 0.33 -12.71 2.63
CA LEU A 66 -0.15 -11.39 3.02
C LEU A 66 0.51 -10.90 4.33
N ILE A 67 0.58 -11.76 5.34
CA ILE A 67 1.21 -11.43 6.64
C ILE A 67 2.70 -11.14 6.45
N SER A 68 3.43 -11.99 5.71
CA SER A 68 4.86 -11.76 5.44
C SER A 68 5.11 -10.42 4.77
N GLU A 69 4.30 -10.05 3.78
CA GLU A 69 4.44 -8.79 3.05
C GLU A 69 4.11 -7.56 3.91
N ILE A 70 3.12 -7.69 4.81
CA ILE A 70 2.81 -6.66 5.80
C ILE A 70 4.01 -6.47 6.74
N GLU A 71 4.56 -7.54 7.30
CA GLU A 71 5.71 -7.47 8.21
C GLU A 71 6.93 -6.85 7.53
N ASP A 72 7.21 -7.22 6.29
CA ASP A 72 8.36 -6.69 5.56
C ASP A 72 8.18 -5.20 5.23
N VAL A 73 6.96 -4.76 4.89
CA VAL A 73 6.67 -3.35 4.67
C VAL A 73 6.75 -2.54 5.98
N LEU A 74 6.33 -3.11 7.13
CA LEU A 74 6.49 -2.45 8.43
C LEU A 74 7.97 -2.23 8.77
N LYS A 75 8.82 -3.25 8.59
CA LYS A 75 10.27 -3.14 8.86
C LYS A 75 10.94 -2.04 8.02
N LEU A 76 10.51 -1.88 6.76
CA LEU A 76 11.02 -0.81 5.89
C LEU A 76 10.66 0.59 6.41
N LYS A 77 9.47 0.75 7.00
CA LYS A 77 9.02 2.00 7.59
C LYS A 77 9.85 2.35 8.83
N ASP A 78 10.08 1.37 9.70
CA ASP A 78 10.85 1.56 10.93
C ASP A 78 12.31 1.91 10.63
N ALA A 79 12.93 1.28 9.63
CA ALA A 79 14.29 1.59 9.19
C ALA A 79 14.45 3.02 8.63
N THR A 80 13.38 3.62 8.11
CA THR A 80 13.41 4.99 7.56
C THR A 80 13.26 6.04 8.67
N THR A 81 12.77 5.67 9.85
CA THR A 81 12.51 6.60 10.96
C THR A 81 13.76 6.84 11.82
N ILE A 82 14.82 6.03 11.67
CA ILE A 82 16.06 6.13 12.48
C ILE A 82 17.03 7.21 11.95
N SER A 83 16.72 7.88 10.83
CA SER A 83 17.63 8.88 10.22
C SER A 83 17.37 10.33 10.64
N THR A 84 16.45 10.59 11.57
CA THR A 84 16.17 11.94 12.07
C THR A 84 15.86 11.92 13.57
N GLU A 85 16.88 11.73 14.40
CA GLU A 85 16.97 12.31 15.74
C GLU A 85 18.41 12.78 15.98
#